data_AF-A0AAQ2ISF6-F1
#
_entry.id   AF-A0AAQ2ISF6-F1
#
_cell.length_a   1.000
_cell.length_b   1.000
_cell.length_c   1.000
_cell.angle_alpha   90.00
_cell.angle_beta   90.00
_cell.angle_gamma   90.00
#
_symmetry.space_group_name_H-M   'P 1'
#
loop_
_entity.id
_entity.type
_entity.pdbx_description
1 polymer ?
#
loop_
_entity_poly.entity_id
_entity_poly.type
_entity_poly.pdbx_seq_one_letter_code
_entity_poly.pdbx_strand_id
1 'polypeptide(L)'
;MLFVTRVRQAKRIELVGKFDKRFTGDDLRRMRKVAGKTTQEMANLVGVERGTYENYEKGVSKFPYEYFEVWCDACGINLNPLREQILALRDKIDDAKLWRKSPTPRNSRSSNEDNG
;
A
#
# COMPACT_ATOMS: atom_id res chain seq x y z
N MET A 1 23.63 21.33 -16.07
CA MET A 1 22.66 20.24 -16.31
C MET A 1 21.95 19.81 -15.01
N LEU A 2 21.31 20.75 -14.29
CA LEU A 2 20.69 20.52 -12.96
C LEU A 2 19.21 20.93 -12.88
N PHE A 3 18.63 21.49 -13.94
CA PHE A 3 17.26 22.03 -13.95
C PHE A 3 16.18 20.97 -14.24
N VAL A 4 16.50 19.87 -14.92
CA VAL A 4 15.50 18.89 -15.39
C VAL A 4 15.00 17.98 -14.25
N THR A 5 15.82 17.73 -13.22
CA THR A 5 15.51 16.84 -12.11
C THR A 5 14.55 17.47 -11.08
N ARG A 6 14.67 18.79 -10.85
CA ARG A 6 13.88 19.53 -9.85
C ARG A 6 12.43 19.74 -10.29
N VAL A 7 12.21 19.97 -11.59
CA VAL A 7 10.86 20.11 -12.19
C VAL A 7 10.06 18.80 -12.13
N ARG A 8 10.73 17.64 -12.28
CA ARG A 8 10.09 16.32 -12.15
C ARG A 8 9.65 16.01 -10.72
N GLN A 9 10.41 16.43 -9.70
CA GLN A 9 10.01 16.24 -8.30
C GLN A 9 8.84 17.16 -7.90
N ALA A 10 8.84 18.43 -8.33
CA ALA A 10 7.77 19.38 -8.02
C ALA A 10 6.40 18.96 -8.59
N LYS A 11 6.33 18.52 -9.85
CA LYS A 11 5.10 17.97 -10.45
C LYS A 11 4.61 16.70 -9.74
N ARG A 12 5.52 15.87 -9.20
CA ARG A 12 5.17 14.66 -8.45
C ARG A 12 4.57 15.00 -7.07
N ILE A 13 5.06 16.05 -6.42
CA ILE A 13 4.55 16.55 -5.14
C ILE A 13 3.16 17.21 -5.31
N GLU A 14 2.95 17.99 -6.38
CA GLU A 14 1.62 18.56 -6.70
C GLU A 14 0.58 17.50 -7.05
N LEU A 15 0.98 16.42 -7.75
CA LEU A 15 0.06 15.30 -8.02
C LEU A 15 -0.33 14.58 -6.72
N VAL A 16 0.62 14.34 -5.81
CA VAL A 16 0.37 13.67 -4.53
C VAL A 16 -0.54 14.51 -3.60
N GLY A 17 -0.46 15.85 -3.66
CA GLY A 17 -1.28 16.76 -2.84
C GLY A 17 -2.75 16.86 -3.24
N LYS A 18 -3.14 16.50 -4.48
CA LYS A 18 -4.54 16.48 -4.94
C LYS A 18 -5.25 15.13 -4.70
N PHE A 19 -4.51 14.09 -4.33
CA PHE A 19 -4.99 12.71 -4.15
C PHE A 19 -5.06 12.29 -2.68
N ASP A 20 -5.38 13.19 -1.75
CA ASP A 20 -5.80 12.78 -0.39
C ASP A 20 -7.23 12.20 -0.38
N LYS A 21 -7.57 11.41 -1.41
CA LYS A 21 -8.75 10.54 -1.48
C LYS A 21 -8.33 9.12 -1.09
N ARG A 22 -7.66 8.98 0.05
CA ARG A 22 -7.48 7.64 0.63
C ARG A 22 -8.84 7.15 1.12
N PHE A 23 -9.08 5.85 1.01
CA PHE A 23 -10.27 5.25 1.60
C PHE A 23 -10.31 5.55 3.10
N THR A 24 -11.47 6.00 3.57
CA THR A 24 -11.68 6.46 4.94
C THR A 24 -12.47 5.42 5.76
N GLY A 25 -12.51 5.61 7.08
CA GLY A 25 -13.38 4.83 7.96
C GLY A 25 -14.86 4.93 7.60
N ASP A 26 -15.29 6.08 7.09
CA ASP A 26 -16.67 6.26 6.63
C ASP A 26 -16.97 5.43 5.37
N ASP A 27 -15.99 5.24 4.49
CA ASP A 27 -16.13 4.38 3.31
C ASP A 27 -16.27 2.91 3.71
N LEU A 28 -15.47 2.46 4.70
CA LEU A 28 -15.63 1.14 5.31
C LEU A 28 -17.03 0.94 5.87
N ARG A 29 -17.54 1.92 6.62
CA ARG A 29 -18.89 1.88 7.19
C ARG A 29 -19.96 1.79 6.10
N ARG A 30 -19.87 2.63 5.06
CA ARG A 30 -20.81 2.64 3.93
C ARG A 30 -20.81 1.30 3.21
N MET A 31 -19.63 0.80 2.85
CA MET A 31 -19.44 -0.47 2.16
C MET A 31 -20.05 -1.64 2.95
N ARG A 32 -19.74 -1.73 4.25
CA ARG A 32 -20.30 -2.75 5.14
C ARG A 32 -21.82 -2.67 5.23
N LYS A 33 -22.38 -1.47 5.40
CA LYS A 33 -23.83 -1.25 5.55
C LYS A 33 -24.59 -1.61 4.28
N VAL A 34 -24.09 -1.23 3.11
CA VAL A 34 -24.67 -1.62 1.81
C VAL A 34 -24.64 -3.13 1.62
N ALA A 35 -23.57 -3.80 2.06
CA ALA A 35 -23.46 -5.25 2.03
C ALA A 35 -24.26 -5.98 3.14
N GLY A 36 -24.99 -5.26 4.00
CA GLY A 36 -25.79 -5.85 5.08
C GLY A 36 -24.98 -6.51 6.21
N LYS A 37 -23.70 -6.16 6.36
CA LYS A 37 -22.78 -6.81 7.31
C LYS A 37 -22.69 -6.09 8.66
N THR A 38 -22.44 -6.86 9.71
CA THR A 38 -22.16 -6.39 11.07
C THR A 38 -20.68 -6.05 11.24
N THR A 39 -20.34 -5.26 12.26
CA THR A 39 -18.93 -4.95 12.56
C THR A 39 -18.15 -6.19 13.01
N GLN A 40 -18.82 -7.17 13.63
CA GLN A 40 -18.21 -8.44 14.02
C GLN A 40 -17.86 -9.31 12.81
N GLU A 41 -18.77 -9.44 11.84
CA GLU A 41 -18.49 -10.19 10.62
C GLU A 41 -17.29 -9.62 9.88
N MET A 42 -17.20 -8.29 9.77
CA MET A 42 -16.06 -7.65 9.11
C MET A 42 -14.75 -7.86 9.88
N ALA A 43 -14.78 -7.82 11.21
CA ALA A 43 -13.61 -8.08 12.03
C ALA A 43 -13.11 -9.53 11.87
N ASN A 44 -14.04 -10.49 11.83
CA ASN A 44 -13.75 -11.91 11.67
C ASN A 44 -13.06 -12.23 10.33
N LEU A 45 -13.39 -11.52 9.24
CA LEU A 45 -12.80 -11.75 7.92
C LEU A 45 -11.27 -11.61 7.89
N VAL A 46 -10.71 -10.79 8.78
CA VAL A 46 -9.27 -10.48 8.83
C VAL A 46 -8.64 -10.82 10.19
N GLY A 47 -9.39 -11.51 11.06
CA GLY A 47 -8.89 -11.97 12.36
C GLY A 47 -8.56 -10.86 13.36
N VAL A 48 -9.27 -9.72 13.31
CA VAL A 48 -9.11 -8.64 14.30
C VAL A 48 -10.27 -8.63 15.29
N GLU A 49 -10.08 -7.95 16.42
CA GLU A 49 -11.17 -7.72 17.37
C GLU A 49 -12.24 -6.77 16.80
N ARG A 50 -13.49 -6.93 17.25
CA ARG A 50 -14.61 -6.05 16.87
C ARG A 50 -14.32 -4.58 17.15
N GLY A 51 -13.72 -4.28 18.30
CA GLY A 51 -13.35 -2.91 18.70
C GLY A 51 -12.29 -2.31 17.78
N THR A 52 -11.35 -3.12 17.30
CA THR A 52 -10.34 -2.71 16.31
C THR A 52 -11.00 -2.30 14.99
N TYR A 53 -11.97 -3.09 14.50
CA TYR A 53 -12.73 -2.72 13.30
C TYR A 53 -13.54 -1.42 13.50
N GLU A 54 -14.18 -1.24 14.66
CA GLU A 54 -14.89 0.01 14.97
C GLU A 54 -13.96 1.22 15.02
N ASN A 55 -12.72 1.06 15.51
CA ASN A 55 -11.73 2.14 15.52
C ASN A 55 -11.34 2.55 14.09
N TYR A 56 -11.27 1.59 13.16
CA TYR A 56 -11.08 1.90 11.74
C TYR A 56 -12.25 2.70 11.17
N GLU A 57 -13.50 2.29 11.43
CA GLU A 57 -14.67 3.05 10.96
C GLU A 57 -14.76 4.45 11.56
N LYS A 58 -14.32 4.63 12.81
CA LYS A 58 -14.29 5.94 13.50
C LYS A 58 -13.09 6.81 13.07
N GLY A 59 -12.16 6.26 12.29
CA GLY A 59 -10.92 6.95 11.91
C GLY A 59 -9.93 7.13 13.07
N VAL A 60 -10.12 6.42 14.19
CA VAL A 60 -9.21 6.44 15.35
C VAL A 60 -7.87 5.80 14.99
N SER A 61 -7.89 4.75 14.16
CA SER A 61 -6.72 4.07 13.66
C SER A 61 -6.81 3.88 12.15
N LYS A 62 -5.64 3.80 11.49
CA LYS A 62 -5.56 3.46 10.07
C LYS A 62 -5.68 1.96 9.90
N PHE A 63 -6.47 1.52 8.92
CA PHE A 63 -6.54 0.12 8.55
C PHE A 63 -5.45 -0.23 7.52
N PRO A 64 -4.84 -1.42 7.60
CA PRO A 64 -3.96 -1.96 6.57
C PRO A 64 -4.69 -2.15 5.23
N TYR A 65 -4.00 -1.91 4.12
CA TYR A 65 -4.55 -2.14 2.78
C TYR A 65 -4.81 -3.62 2.48
N GLU A 66 -4.03 -4.52 3.08
CA GLU A 66 -4.24 -5.98 2.98
C GLU A 66 -5.63 -6.37 3.50
N TYR A 67 -6.10 -5.73 4.59
CA TYR A 67 -7.44 -5.97 5.13
C TYR A 67 -8.52 -5.34 4.27
N PHE A 68 -8.22 -4.16 3.71
CA PHE A 68 -9.14 -3.45 2.81
C PHE A 68 -9.49 -4.27 1.57
N GLU A 69 -8.53 -4.99 1.02
CA GLU A 69 -8.74 -5.89 -0.11
C GLU A 69 -9.77 -6.99 0.21
N VAL A 70 -9.60 -7.67 1.36
CA VAL A 70 -10.52 -8.71 1.83
C VAL A 70 -11.93 -8.16 2.04
N TRP A 71 -12.04 -6.97 2.62
CA TRP A 71 -13.34 -6.33 2.84
C TRP A 71 -14.01 -5.87 1.56
N CYS A 72 -13.25 -5.41 0.55
CA CYS A 72 -13.78 -5.11 -0.77
C CYS A 72 -14.44 -6.35 -1.38
N ASP A 73 -13.73 -7.47 -1.40
CA ASP A 73 -14.24 -8.73 -1.95
C ASP A 73 -15.50 -9.20 -1.19
N ALA A 74 -15.46 -9.18 0.15
CA ALA A 74 -16.58 -9.58 0.99
C ALA A 74 -17.82 -8.67 0.86
N CYS A 75 -17.62 -7.40 0.47
CA CYS A 75 -18.69 -6.43 0.26
C CYS A 75 -19.07 -6.26 -1.22
N GLY A 76 -18.54 -7.07 -2.13
CA GLY A 76 -18.88 -7.03 -3.55
C GLY A 76 -18.29 -5.83 -4.31
N ILE A 77 -17.23 -5.21 -3.79
CA ILE A 77 -16.50 -4.15 -4.48
C ILE A 77 -15.50 -4.77 -5.44
N ASN A 78 -15.68 -4.54 -6.74
CA ASN A 78 -14.82 -5.10 -7.77
C ASN A 78 -13.50 -4.31 -7.91
N LEU A 79 -12.40 -4.89 -7.41
CA LEU A 79 -11.04 -4.35 -7.56
C LEU A 79 -10.32 -4.78 -8.84
N ASN A 80 -10.91 -5.64 -9.67
CA ASN A 80 -10.27 -6.22 -10.85
C ASN A 80 -9.76 -5.17 -11.87
N PRO A 81 -10.51 -4.09 -12.20
CA PRO A 81 -10.02 -3.09 -13.14
C PRO A 81 -8.73 -2.40 -12.70
N LEU A 82 -8.53 -2.25 -11.38
CA LEU A 82 -7.28 -1.72 -10.82
C LEU A 82 -6.15 -2.76 -10.90
N ARG A 83 -6.44 -4.02 -10.59
CA ARG A 83 -5.45 -5.12 -10.69
C ARG A 83 -4.95 -5.28 -12.12
N GLU A 84 -5.84 -5.27 -13.10
CA GLU A 84 -5.50 -5.37 -14.52
C GLU A 84 -4.58 -4.23 -14.96
N GLN A 85 -4.87 -3.00 -14.54
CA GLN A 85 -4.00 -1.85 -14.81
C GLN A 85 -2.60 -2.03 -14.22
N ILE A 86 -2.49 -2.61 -13.01
CA ILE A 86 -1.20 -2.89 -12.37
C ILE A 86 -0.48 -4.04 -13.07
N LEU A 87 -1.18 -5.11 -13.44
CA LEU A 87 -0.62 -6.25 -14.16
C LEU A 87 -0.04 -5.83 -15.51
N ALA A 88 -0.75 -4.97 -16.24
CA ALA A 88 -0.29 -4.42 -17.52
C ALA A 88 0.98 -3.55 -17.40
N LEU A 89 1.42 -3.18 -16.19
CA LEU A 89 2.71 -2.53 -15.98
C LEU A 89 3.88 -3.51 -16.09
N ARG A 90 3.67 -4.80 -15.80
CA ARG A 90 4.70 -5.85 -15.91
C ARG A 90 5.19 -6.02 -17.34
N ASP A 91 4.30 -5.84 -18.31
CA ASP A 91 4.64 -5.93 -19.73
C ASP A 91 5.45 -4.71 -20.22
N LYS A 92 5.42 -3.60 -19.47
CA LYS A 92 6.07 -2.34 -19.86
C LYS A 92 7.50 -2.21 -19.35
N ILE A 93 7.90 -2.99 -18.35
CA ILE A 93 9.23 -2.91 -17.74
C ILE A 93 9.72 -4.33 -17.50
N ASP A 94 10.90 -4.65 -18.02
CA ASP A 94 11.63 -5.87 -17.66
C ASP A 94 12.07 -5.76 -16.19
N ASP A 95 11.61 -6.71 -15.36
CA ASP A 95 11.91 -6.76 -13.92
C ASP A 95 13.42 -6.74 -13.63
N ALA A 96 14.24 -7.29 -14.54
CA ALA A 96 15.70 -7.25 -14.43
C ALA A 96 16.26 -5.81 -14.46
N LYS A 97 15.51 -4.87 -15.03
CA LYS A 97 15.85 -3.43 -15.11
C LYS A 97 15.33 -2.63 -13.90
N LEU A 98 14.44 -3.20 -13.07
CA LEU A 98 13.97 -2.55 -11.84
C LEU A 98 15.07 -2.52 -10.77
N TRP A 99 15.90 -3.56 -10.73
CA TRP A 99 17.04 -3.62 -9.83
C TRP A 99 18.27 -2.94 -10.45
N ARG A 100 18.69 -1.80 -9.89
CA ARG A 100 20.08 -1.37 -10.10
C ARG A 100 20.98 -2.29 -9.29
N LYS A 101 22.01 -2.86 -9.92
CA LYS A 101 23.16 -3.40 -9.17
C LYS A 101 23.65 -2.29 -8.23
N SER A 102 23.66 -2.55 -6.92
CA SER A 102 24.19 -1.61 -5.94
C SER A 102 25.59 -1.17 -6.38
N PRO A 103 25.91 0.15 -6.44
CA PRO A 103 27.20 0.62 -6.95
C PRO A 103 28.42 0.18 -6.14
N THR A 104 28.22 -0.46 -5.00
CA THR A 104 29.31 -0.77 -4.07
C THR A 104 29.19 -2.20 -3.58
N PRO A 105 30.15 -3.09 -3.91
CA PRO A 105 30.36 -4.28 -3.12
C PRO A 105 30.72 -3.82 -1.70
N ARG A 106 30.03 -4.36 -0.70
CA ARG A 106 30.38 -4.16 0.71
C ARG A 106 31.82 -4.64 0.88
N ASN A 107 32.75 -3.72 1.13
CA ASN A 107 34.14 -4.03 1.47
C ASN A 107 34.13 -5.01 2.65
N SER A 108 34.51 -6.27 2.41
CA SER A 108 34.74 -7.25 3.46
C SER A 108 35.92 -6.75 4.26
N ARG A 109 35.67 -6.20 5.46
CA ARG A 109 36.70 -5.96 6.46
C ARG A 109 37.52 -7.24 6.58
N SER A 110 38.80 -7.16 6.20
CA SER A 110 39.82 -8.12 6.57
C SER A 110 39.75 -8.33 8.08
N SER A 111 39.36 -9.52 8.51
CA SER A 111 39.67 -10.00 9.85
C SER A 111 41.19 -9.99 9.97
N ASN A 112 41.74 -8.98 10.66
CA ASN A 112 43.11 -9.04 11.12
C ASN A 112 43.20 -10.23 12.08
N GLU A 113 44.07 -11.16 11.74
CA GLU A 113 44.60 -12.16 12.66
C GLU A 113 45.37 -11.41 13.75
N ASP A 114 44.80 -11.32 14.95
CA ASP A 114 45.58 -11.00 16.15
C ASP A 114 46.42 -12.25 16.48
N ASN A 115 47.67 -12.25 16.01
CA ASN A 115 48.74 -13.06 16.56
C ASN A 115 49.63 -12.13 17.39
N GLY A 116 49.59 -12.29 18.72
CA GLY A 116 50.45 -11.57 19.67
C GLY A 116 49.98 -11.68 21.10
#